data_AF-A0A670JI82-F1
#
_entry.id   AF-A0A670JI82-F1
#
_cell.length_a   1.000
_cell.length_b   1.000
_cell.length_c   1.000
_cell.angle_alpha   90.00
_cell.angle_beta   90.00
_cell.angle_gamma   90.00
#
_symmetry.space_group_name_H-M   'P 1'
#
loop_
_entity.id
_entity.type
_entity.pdbx_description
1 polymer ?
#
loop_
_entity_poly.entity_id
_entity_poly.type
_entity_poly.pdbx_seq_one_letter_code
_entity_poly.pdbx_strand_id
1 'polypeptide(L)'
;MNSEAAHLMRCLQQIHKVFSNANEILAGISQPSVCSEVLLSAPGTAYILGLSEVYRVSKRLEEGMKARRAESDALLHCLRKVDLAWNNLLSFLAFGHSVFQMLNVNLLEPPGESDPRLSASDLAPEPVCGVCLTEVKREPQVSSGNSDPIMYEGNCYHASCANFWLNCVDATLPGGT
;
A
#
# COMPACT_ATOMS: atom_id res chain seq x y z
N MET A 1 4.74 9.33 23.41
CA MET A 1 4.62 8.43 22.23
C MET A 1 5.63 8.93 21.20
N ASN A 2 6.46 8.04 20.65
CA ASN A 2 7.44 8.41 19.62
C ASN A 2 6.72 8.98 18.39
N SER A 3 7.22 10.08 17.83
CA SER A 3 6.66 10.75 16.64
C SER A 3 6.43 9.76 15.48
N GLU A 4 7.39 8.86 15.28
CA GLU A 4 7.32 7.81 14.26
C GLU A 4 6.19 6.80 14.49
N ALA A 5 6.01 6.33 15.73
CA ALA A 5 4.95 5.38 16.06
C ALA A 5 3.55 6.01 15.89
N ALA A 6 3.40 7.31 16.19
CA ALA A 6 2.16 8.04 15.96
C ALA A 6 1.88 8.23 14.46
N HIS A 7 2.91 8.53 13.67
CA HIS A 7 2.84 8.61 12.21
C HIS A 7 2.39 7.28 11.59
N LEU A 8 3.07 6.19 11.93
CA LEU A 8 2.74 4.84 11.46
C LEU A 8 1.30 4.44 11.85
N MET A 9 0.90 4.73 13.09
CA MET A 9 -0.46 4.47 13.56
C MET A 9 -1.50 5.25 12.74
N ARG A 10 -1.25 6.54 12.47
CA ARG A 10 -2.14 7.37 11.64
C ARG A 10 -2.32 6.78 10.25
N CYS A 11 -1.23 6.34 9.61
CA CYS A 11 -1.29 5.68 8.31
C CYS A 11 -2.17 4.42 8.36
N LEU A 12 -1.89 3.50 9.30
CA LEU A 12 -2.62 2.24 9.41
C LEU A 12 -4.11 2.43 9.71
N GLN A 13 -4.46 3.42 10.52
CA GLN A 13 -5.86 3.77 10.81
C GLN A 13 -6.60 4.27 9.57
N GLN A 14 -5.97 5.09 8.73
CA GLN A 14 -6.58 5.56 7.48
C GLN A 14 -6.69 4.44 6.45
N ILE A 15 -5.69 3.57 6.33
CA ILE A 15 -5.78 2.36 5.49
C ILE A 15 -6.95 1.48 5.94
N HIS A 16 -7.05 1.21 7.24
CA HIS A 16 -8.15 0.43 7.79
C HIS A 16 -9.51 1.07 7.48
N LYS A 17 -9.62 2.40 7.58
CA LYS A 17 -10.84 3.13 7.22
C LYS A 17 -11.21 2.96 5.75
N VAL A 18 -10.23 3.07 4.84
CA VAL A 18 -10.45 2.83 3.40
C VAL A 18 -11.02 1.43 3.15
N PHE A 19 -10.45 0.39 3.75
CA PHE A 19 -10.97 -0.98 3.58
C PHE A 19 -12.28 -1.23 4.30
N SER A 20 -12.52 -0.60 5.45
CA SER A 20 -13.81 -0.70 6.15
C SER A 20 -14.92 -0.12 5.29
N ASN A 21 -14.71 1.08 4.74
CA ASN A 21 -15.67 1.71 3.83
C ASN A 21 -15.91 0.86 2.58
N ALA A 22 -14.86 0.28 2.00
CA ALA A 22 -15.00 -0.61 0.83
C ALA A 22 -15.83 -1.86 1.17
N ASN A 23 -15.58 -2.49 2.33
CA ASN A 23 -16.36 -3.64 2.78
C ASN A 23 -17.83 -3.28 3.01
N GLU A 24 -18.11 -2.12 3.62
CA GLU A 24 -19.48 -1.64 3.84
C GLU A 24 -20.23 -1.40 2.52
N ILE A 25 -19.57 -0.79 1.53
CA ILE A 25 -20.14 -0.58 0.19
C ILE A 25 -20.49 -1.91 -0.46
N LEU A 26 -19.57 -2.89 -0.47
CA LEU A 26 -19.80 -4.17 -1.12
C LEU A 26 -20.82 -5.04 -0.38
N ALA A 27 -20.79 -5.03 0.96
CA ALA A 27 -21.78 -5.72 1.79
C ALA A 27 -23.20 -5.12 1.65
N GLY A 28 -23.29 -3.82 1.30
CA GLY A 28 -24.55 -3.16 1.02
C GLY A 28 -25.24 -3.61 -0.28
N ILE A 29 -24.54 -4.32 -1.17
CA ILE A 29 -25.10 -4.82 -2.42
C ILE A 29 -25.86 -6.12 -2.15
N SER A 30 -27.18 -6.06 -2.13
CA SER A 30 -28.04 -7.18 -1.71
C SER A 30 -28.03 -8.39 -2.66
N GLN A 31 -27.69 -8.18 -3.94
CA GLN A 31 -27.65 -9.24 -4.95
C GLN A 31 -26.21 -9.55 -5.38
N PRO A 32 -25.71 -10.78 -5.19
CA PRO A 32 -24.34 -11.14 -5.57
C PRO A 32 -24.03 -10.96 -7.07
N SER A 33 -25.01 -11.15 -7.95
CA SER A 33 -24.88 -10.91 -9.38
C SER A 33 -24.62 -9.44 -9.70
N VAL A 34 -25.35 -8.54 -9.06
CA VAL A 34 -25.17 -7.07 -9.20
C VAL A 34 -23.80 -6.66 -8.65
N CYS A 35 -23.38 -7.23 -7.52
CA CYS A 35 -22.05 -6.99 -6.95
C CYS A 35 -20.95 -7.39 -7.94
N SER A 36 -21.07 -8.57 -8.54
CA SER A 36 -20.14 -9.06 -9.56
C SER A 36 -20.10 -8.13 -10.79
N GLU A 37 -21.26 -7.70 -11.29
CA GLU A 37 -21.34 -6.77 -12.43
C GLU A 37 -20.66 -5.43 -12.14
N VAL A 38 -20.91 -4.85 -10.96
CA VAL A 38 -20.29 -3.59 -10.53
C VAL A 38 -18.77 -3.75 -10.45
N LEU A 39 -18.28 -4.83 -9.83
CA LEU A 39 -16.85 -5.10 -9.68
C LEU A 39 -16.16 -5.30 -11.04
N LEU A 40 -16.84 -5.94 -12.00
CA LEU A 40 -16.32 -6.18 -13.35
C LEU A 40 -16.42 -4.99 -14.30
N SER A 41 -17.13 -3.93 -13.91
CA SER A 41 -17.13 -2.67 -14.66
C SER A 41 -15.74 -2.01 -14.66
N ALA A 42 -15.47 -1.14 -15.64
CA ALA A 42 -14.20 -0.41 -15.68
C ALA A 42 -13.96 0.44 -14.41
N PRO A 43 -14.95 1.20 -13.88
CA PRO A 43 -14.79 1.91 -12.60
C PRO A 43 -14.58 0.96 -11.41
N GLY A 44 -15.31 -0.17 -11.35
CA GLY A 44 -15.15 -1.16 -10.30
C GLY A 44 -13.76 -1.78 -10.28
N THR A 45 -13.27 -2.18 -11.45
CA THR A 45 -11.92 -2.73 -11.61
C THR A 45 -10.85 -1.71 -11.21
N ALA A 46 -10.98 -0.45 -11.66
CA ALA A 46 -10.07 0.63 -11.28
C ALA A 46 -10.08 0.89 -9.76
N TYR A 47 -11.25 0.83 -9.13
CA TYR A 47 -11.40 0.95 -7.69
C TYR A 47 -10.67 -0.17 -6.94
N ILE A 48 -10.85 -1.43 -7.34
CA ILE A 48 -10.14 -2.58 -6.75
C ILE A 48 -8.62 -2.48 -6.95
N LEU A 49 -8.16 -2.03 -8.12
CA LEU A 49 -6.74 -1.76 -8.36
C LEU A 49 -6.20 -0.70 -7.40
N GLY A 50 -6.94 0.39 -7.18
CA GLY A 50 -6.61 1.41 -6.19
C GLY A 50 -6.52 0.86 -4.76
N LEU A 51 -7.48 0.02 -4.36
CA LEU A 51 -7.42 -0.66 -3.06
C LEU A 51 -6.20 -1.59 -2.93
N SER A 52 -5.81 -2.27 -4.00
CA SER A 52 -4.60 -3.10 -4.02
C SER A 52 -3.32 -2.28 -3.79
N GLU A 53 -3.23 -1.08 -4.37
CA GLU A 53 -2.12 -0.15 -4.13
C GLU A 53 -2.08 0.31 -2.67
N VAL A 54 -3.23 0.62 -2.07
CA VAL A 54 -3.32 0.98 -0.65
C VAL A 54 -2.88 -0.20 0.24
N TYR A 55 -3.20 -1.44 -0.14
CA TYR A 55 -2.74 -2.62 0.60
C TYR A 55 -1.22 -2.79 0.49
N ARG A 56 -0.63 -2.58 -0.69
CA ARG A 56 0.84 -2.54 -0.87
C ARG A 56 1.50 -1.48 0.01
N VAL A 57 0.87 -0.31 0.18
CA VAL A 57 1.35 0.72 1.14
C VAL A 57 1.37 0.17 2.58
N SER A 58 0.36 -0.60 3.01
CA SER A 58 0.37 -1.22 4.34
C SER A 58 1.49 -2.24 4.51
N LYS A 59 1.82 -3.02 3.46
CA LYS A 59 2.93 -3.97 3.50
C LYS A 59 4.28 -3.28 3.58
N ARG A 60 4.48 -2.19 2.84
CA ARG A 60 5.67 -1.34 3.01
C ARG A 60 5.74 -0.70 4.40
N LEU A 61 4.62 -0.29 4.98
CA LEU A 61 4.58 0.23 6.37
C LEU A 61 5.01 -0.85 7.38
N GLU A 62 4.55 -2.09 7.20
CA GLU A 62 4.96 -3.23 8.02
C GLU A 62 6.47 -3.51 7.90
N GLU A 63 7.03 -3.46 6.69
CA GLU A 63 8.47 -3.58 6.45
C GLU A 63 9.27 -2.43 7.09
N GLY A 64 8.82 -1.18 6.93
CA GLY A 64 9.46 -0.01 7.51
C GLY A 64 9.45 -0.05 9.05
N MET A 65 8.36 -0.52 9.63
CA MET A 65 8.25 -0.79 11.08
C MET A 65 9.30 -1.79 11.55
N LYS A 66 9.45 -2.92 10.85
CA LYS A 66 10.42 -3.97 11.18
C LYS A 66 11.86 -3.46 11.04
N ALA A 67 12.17 -2.77 9.94
CA ALA A 67 13.49 -2.21 9.68
C ALA A 67 13.93 -1.22 10.76
N ARG A 68 12.99 -0.42 11.29
CA ARG A 68 13.25 0.59 12.33
C ARG A 68 13.06 0.09 13.76
N ARG A 69 12.63 -1.17 13.94
CA ARG A 69 12.28 -1.75 15.26
C ARG A 69 11.25 -0.89 16.00
N ALA A 70 10.30 -0.32 15.27
CA ALA A 70 9.25 0.55 15.79
C ALA A 70 7.94 -0.19 16.13
N GLU A 71 7.98 -1.52 16.16
CA GLU A 71 6.82 -2.37 16.43
C GLU A 71 6.28 -2.15 17.85
N SER A 72 4.96 -2.14 17.96
CA SER A 72 4.25 -2.12 19.24
C SER A 72 2.98 -2.95 19.13
N ASP A 73 2.46 -3.44 20.26
CA ASP A 73 1.22 -4.23 20.28
C ASP A 73 0.06 -3.52 19.59
N ALA A 74 -0.03 -2.20 19.77
CA ALA A 74 -1.05 -1.38 19.13
C ALA A 74 -0.90 -1.34 17.60
N LEU A 75 0.32 -1.15 17.09
CA LEU A 75 0.59 -1.14 15.65
C LEU A 75 0.35 -2.52 15.02
N LEU A 76 0.83 -3.58 15.67
CA LEU A 76 0.62 -4.96 15.22
C LEU A 76 -0.86 -5.34 15.25
N HIS A 77 -1.62 -4.89 16.26
CA HIS A 77 -3.06 -5.06 16.29
C HIS A 77 -3.74 -4.32 15.14
N CYS A 78 -3.35 -3.08 14.85
CA CYS A 78 -3.91 -2.32 13.74
C CYS A 78 -3.59 -2.96 12.37
N LEU A 79 -2.38 -3.48 12.17
CA LEU A 79 -2.00 -4.25 10.97
C LEU A 79 -2.90 -5.48 10.78
N ARG A 80 -3.12 -6.27 11.84
CA ARG A 80 -4.04 -7.42 11.77
C ARG A 80 -5.46 -7.03 11.36
N LYS A 81 -5.94 -5.87 11.82
CA LYS A 81 -7.25 -5.36 11.38
C LYS A 81 -7.26 -4.98 9.90
N VAL A 82 -6.18 -4.36 9.41
CA VAL A 82 -6.00 -4.07 7.98
C VAL A 82 -6.01 -5.35 7.15
N ASP A 83 -5.23 -6.35 7.55
CA ASP A 83 -5.17 -7.65 6.86
C ASP A 83 -6.53 -8.35 6.85
N LEU A 84 -7.25 -8.33 7.98
CA LEU A 84 -8.59 -8.89 8.06
C LEU A 84 -9.57 -8.17 7.11
N ALA A 85 -9.57 -6.83 7.10
CA ALA A 85 -10.42 -6.05 6.22
C ALA A 85 -10.09 -6.29 4.74
N TRP A 86 -8.81 -6.44 4.40
CA TRP A 86 -8.37 -6.81 3.05
C TRP A 86 -8.83 -8.22 2.65
N ASN A 87 -8.67 -9.21 3.54
CA ASN A 87 -9.12 -10.59 3.29
C ASN A 87 -10.65 -10.67 3.10
N ASN A 88 -11.42 -9.87 3.85
CA ASN A 88 -12.86 -9.76 3.63
C ASN A 88 -13.17 -9.23 2.23
N LEU A 89 -12.44 -8.22 1.74
CA LEU A 89 -12.59 -7.72 0.37
C LEU A 89 -12.28 -8.81 -0.66
N LEU A 90 -11.19 -9.56 -0.47
CA LEU A 90 -10.83 -10.69 -1.35
C LEU A 90 -11.94 -11.73 -1.45
N SER A 91 -12.73 -11.94 -0.39
CA SER A 91 -13.85 -12.89 -0.42
C SER A 91 -14.95 -12.50 -1.44
N PHE A 92 -15.17 -11.20 -1.66
CA PHE A 92 -16.08 -10.72 -2.72
C PHE A 92 -15.49 -10.94 -4.12
N LEU A 93 -14.15 -10.88 -4.23
CA LEU A 93 -13.41 -11.01 -5.49
C LEU A 93 -13.15 -12.46 -5.90
N ALA A 94 -13.23 -13.41 -4.96
CA ALA A 94 -13.04 -14.84 -5.21
C ALA A 94 -14.05 -15.42 -6.21
N PHE A 95 -15.20 -14.75 -6.40
CA PHE A 95 -16.22 -15.10 -7.39
C PHE A 95 -15.98 -14.47 -8.77
N GLY A 96 -14.93 -13.65 -8.91
CA GLY A 96 -14.66 -12.80 -10.06
C GLY A 96 -13.62 -13.33 -11.04
N HIS A 97 -13.67 -12.76 -12.25
CA HIS A 97 -12.82 -12.98 -13.43
C HIS A 97 -11.31 -13.07 -13.12
N SER A 98 -10.54 -13.71 -14.03
CA SER A 98 -9.08 -13.95 -13.93
C SER A 98 -8.21 -12.76 -13.52
N VAL A 99 -8.67 -11.52 -13.74
CA VAL A 99 -7.97 -10.28 -13.38
C VAL A 99 -7.80 -10.17 -11.85
N PHE A 100 -8.82 -10.52 -11.07
CA PHE A 100 -8.75 -10.46 -9.61
C PHE A 100 -7.92 -11.61 -9.01
N GLN A 101 -7.91 -12.76 -9.69
CA GLN A 101 -7.01 -13.87 -9.32
C GLN A 101 -5.55 -13.49 -9.55
N MET A 102 -5.22 -12.80 -10.66
CA MET A 102 -3.87 -12.27 -10.89
C MET A 102 -3.47 -11.19 -9.89
N LEU A 103 -4.41 -10.36 -9.43
CA LEU A 103 -4.12 -9.40 -8.36
C LEU A 103 -3.71 -10.09 -7.06
N ASN A 104 -4.38 -11.19 -6.70
CA ASN A 104 -4.00 -11.99 -5.54
C ASN A 104 -2.59 -12.57 -5.68
N VAL A 105 -2.23 -13.09 -6.86
CA VAL A 105 -0.89 -13.63 -7.16
C VAL A 105 0.18 -12.54 -7.09
N ASN A 106 -0.02 -11.40 -7.77
CA ASN A 106 0.95 -10.30 -7.82
C ASN A 106 1.10 -9.53 -6.49
N LEU A 107 0.20 -9.73 -5.53
CA LEU A 107 0.32 -9.18 -4.17
C LEU A 107 1.03 -10.14 -3.21
N LEU A 108 1.05 -11.44 -3.52
CA LEU A 108 1.69 -12.49 -2.72
C LEU A 108 3.11 -12.79 -3.21
N GLU A 109 3.44 -12.44 -4.46
CA GLU A 109 4.81 -12.53 -4.94
C GLU A 109 5.67 -11.47 -4.25
N PRO A 110 6.77 -11.86 -3.56
CA PRO A 110 7.74 -10.90 -3.08
C PRO A 110 8.27 -10.10 -4.28
N PRO A 111 8.54 -8.79 -4.14
CA PRO A 111 9.15 -8.02 -5.22
C PRO A 111 10.43 -8.75 -5.64
N GLY A 112 10.48 -9.18 -6.91
CA GLY A 112 11.47 -10.11 -7.42
C GLY A 112 12.87 -9.77 -6.93
N GLU A 113 13.52 -10.74 -6.29
CA GLU A 113 14.92 -10.64 -5.89
C GLU A 113 15.74 -10.36 -7.15
N SER A 114 16.15 -9.09 -7.30
CA SER A 114 17.17 -8.73 -8.26
C SER A 114 18.49 -9.36 -7.79
N ASP A 115 19.06 -10.19 -8.66
CA ASP A 115 20.31 -10.94 -8.53
C ASP A 115 21.34 -10.30 -7.56
N PRO A 116 21.86 -11.00 -6.52
CA PRO A 116 22.75 -10.43 -5.49
C PRO A 116 24.14 -9.97 -5.99
N ARG A 117 24.37 -9.85 -7.29
CA ARG A 117 25.71 -9.77 -7.88
C ARG A 117 26.12 -8.42 -8.45
N LEU A 118 25.43 -7.33 -8.15
CA LEU A 118 25.87 -6.00 -8.60
C LEU A 118 26.12 -5.04 -7.43
N SER A 119 27.42 -4.82 -7.24
CA SER A 119 28.11 -3.66 -6.65
C SER A 119 27.93 -3.36 -5.17
N ALA A 120 28.89 -3.86 -4.38
CA ALA A 120 29.48 -3.09 -3.30
C ALA A 120 30.20 -1.87 -3.92
N SER A 121 29.54 -0.72 -3.94
CA SER A 121 30.14 0.57 -4.23
C SER A 121 29.72 1.53 -3.12
N ASP A 122 30.61 2.45 -2.74
CA ASP A 122 30.41 3.53 -1.74
C ASP A 122 29.29 4.51 -2.17
N LEU A 123 28.07 4.01 -2.33
CA LEU A 123 26.89 4.76 -2.72
C LEU A 123 26.25 5.35 -1.46
N ALA A 124 25.90 6.64 -1.54
CA ALA A 124 25.12 7.32 -0.52
C ALA A 124 23.88 6.49 -0.16
N PRO A 125 23.44 6.48 1.12
CA PRO A 125 22.29 5.71 1.55
C PRO A 125 21.08 6.01 0.66
N GLU A 126 20.43 4.95 0.16
CA GLU A 126 19.24 5.07 -0.68
C GLU A 126 18.16 5.89 0.06
N PRO A 127 17.47 6.80 -0.65
CA PRO A 127 16.51 7.67 0.00
C PRO A 127 15.33 6.85 0.54
N VAL A 128 14.93 7.16 1.76
CA VAL A 128 13.81 6.49 2.44
C VAL A 128 12.52 7.24 2.17
N CYS A 129 11.43 6.50 1.97
CA CYS A 129 10.10 7.05 1.77
C CYS A 129 9.60 7.73 3.06
N GLY A 130 9.22 9.00 2.99
CA GLY A 130 8.71 9.75 4.15
C GLY A 130 7.36 9.24 4.71
N VAL A 131 6.68 8.34 3.99
CA VAL A 131 5.40 7.75 4.44
C VAL A 131 5.61 6.36 5.02
N CYS A 132 6.14 5.41 4.24
CA CYS A 132 6.25 4.00 4.65
C CYS A 132 7.60 3.64 5.27
N LEU A 133 8.57 4.57 5.27
CA LEU A 133 9.87 4.41 5.90
C LEU A 133 10.74 3.28 5.34
N THR A 134 10.43 2.79 4.14
CA THR A 134 11.25 1.85 3.36
C THR A 134 11.99 2.55 2.24
N GLU A 135 13.05 1.91 1.74
CA GLU A 135 13.89 2.44 0.66
C GLU A 135 13.09 2.66 -0.64
N VAL A 136 13.40 3.75 -1.33
CA VAL A 136 12.84 4.07 -2.64
C VAL A 136 13.87 3.75 -3.70
N LYS A 137 13.80 2.53 -4.26
CA LYS A 137 14.67 2.11 -5.35
C LYS A 137 14.47 3.03 -6.55
N ARG A 138 15.53 3.71 -6.97
CA ARG A 138 15.57 4.43 -8.26
C ARG A 138 15.90 3.40 -9.33
N GLU A 139 14.90 2.87 -10.01
CA GLU A 139 15.20 1.99 -11.14
C GLU A 139 15.81 2.81 -12.29
N PRO A 140 16.92 2.35 -12.88
CA PRO A 140 17.51 2.99 -14.05
C PRO A 140 16.61 2.75 -15.27
N GLN A 141 15.66 3.65 -15.49
CA GLN A 141 15.06 4.00 -16.79
C GLN A 141 14.84 2.82 -17.76
N VAL A 142 13.99 1.84 -17.41
CA VAL A 142 13.36 0.96 -18.41
C VAL A 142 11.90 0.69 -18.03
N SER A 143 11.02 1.51 -18.61
CA SER A 143 9.68 1.13 -19.08
C SER A 143 8.64 0.56 -18.09
N SER A 144 7.86 1.43 -17.44
CA SER A 144 6.39 1.57 -17.63
C SER A 144 5.82 2.40 -16.47
N GLY A 145 4.96 3.37 -16.78
CA GLY A 145 4.63 4.52 -15.93
C GLY A 145 4.03 4.22 -14.54
N ASN A 146 4.10 5.24 -13.68
CA ASN A 146 3.62 5.36 -12.29
C ASN A 146 4.48 4.84 -11.14
N SER A 147 5.66 4.27 -11.38
CA SER A 147 6.54 3.76 -10.32
C SER A 147 7.64 4.74 -9.87
N ASP A 148 7.76 5.89 -10.54
CA ASP A 148 8.86 6.82 -10.29
C ASP A 148 8.81 7.44 -8.87
N PRO A 149 9.96 7.61 -8.20
CA PRO A 149 10.03 8.33 -6.94
C PRO A 149 9.53 9.75 -7.07
N ILE A 150 8.69 10.18 -6.13
CA ILE A 150 8.28 11.57 -5.99
C ILE A 150 9.23 12.27 -5.03
N MET A 151 9.83 13.37 -5.49
CA MET A 151 10.65 14.26 -4.65
C MET A 151 9.84 15.50 -4.30
N TYR A 152 9.69 15.79 -3.01
CA TYR A 152 8.97 16.97 -2.53
C TYR A 152 9.63 17.52 -1.27
N GLU A 153 9.98 18.81 -1.28
CA GLU A 153 10.64 19.52 -0.16
C GLU A 153 11.86 18.76 0.42
N GLY A 154 12.69 18.18 -0.45
CA GLY A 154 13.89 17.44 -0.06
C GLY A 154 13.65 16.00 0.41
N ASN A 155 12.39 15.55 0.48
CA ASN A 155 12.03 14.19 0.84
C ASN A 155 11.71 13.34 -0.39
N CYS A 156 11.82 12.02 -0.24
CA CYS A 156 11.50 11.04 -1.27
C CYS A 156 10.25 10.24 -0.86
N TYR A 157 9.44 9.85 -1.84
CA TYR A 157 8.25 9.04 -1.62
C TYR A 157 8.05 8.05 -2.77
N HIS A 158 7.57 6.85 -2.47
CA HIS A 158 6.95 6.04 -3.51
C HIS A 158 5.68 6.74 -4.01
N ALA A 159 5.43 6.72 -5.32
CA ALA A 159 4.26 7.37 -5.91
C ALA A 159 2.94 6.94 -5.23
N SER A 160 2.72 5.65 -5.00
CA SER A 160 1.51 5.17 -4.33
C SER A 160 1.44 5.52 -2.84
N CYS A 161 2.57 5.69 -2.16
CA CYS A 161 2.60 6.20 -0.78
C CYS A 161 2.19 7.67 -0.71
N ALA A 162 2.72 8.51 -1.59
CA ALA A 162 2.36 9.93 -1.68
C ALA A 162 0.89 10.09 -2.08
N ASN A 163 0.43 9.33 -3.08
CA ASN A 163 -0.97 9.35 -3.51
C ASN A 163 -1.92 8.93 -2.38
N PHE A 164 -1.61 7.84 -1.67
CA PHE A 164 -2.39 7.44 -0.50
C PHE A 164 -2.43 8.55 0.55
N TRP A 165 -1.27 9.14 0.88
CA TRP A 165 -1.19 10.16 1.91
C TRP A 165 -2.07 11.37 1.58
N LEU A 166 -1.91 11.93 0.37
CA LEU A 166 -2.62 13.13 -0.07
C LEU A 166 -4.13 12.94 -0.16
N ASN A 167 -4.59 11.72 -0.51
CA ASN A 167 -6.03 11.45 -0.66
C ASN A 167 -6.69 10.97 0.64
N CYS A 168 -5.94 10.33 1.55
CA CYS A 168 -6.53 9.59 2.68
C CYS A 168 -6.03 10.05 4.05
N VAL A 169 -4.92 10.77 4.14
CA VAL A 169 -4.27 11.09 5.42
C VAL A 169 -4.22 12.58 5.71
N ASP A 170 -3.62 13.37 4.83
CA ASP A 170 -3.44 14.81 4.99
C ASP A 170 -3.21 15.50 3.64
N ALA A 171 -3.58 16.77 3.52
CA ALA A 171 -3.43 17.55 2.29
C ALA A 171 -1.96 17.89 1.97
N THR A 172 -1.05 17.73 2.95
CA THR A 172 0.39 18.01 2.80
C THR A 172 1.21 16.77 3.11
N LEU A 173 2.19 16.45 2.26
CA LEU A 173 3.11 15.32 2.47
C LEU A 173 3.91 15.50 3.79
N PRO A 174 4.25 14.40 4.47
CA PRO A 174 4.97 14.47 5.73
C PRO A 174 6.42 14.87 5.45
N GLY A 175 6.86 16.00 5.99
CA GLY A 175 8.28 16.40 5.96
C GLY A 175 9.09 15.49 6.88
N GLY A 176 10.18 14.90 6.37
CA GLY A 176 11.15 14.21 7.20
C GLY A 176 11.78 15.20 8.19
N THR A 177 11.62 14.94 9.48
CA THR A 177 12.33 15.65 10.56
C THR A 177 13.80 15.30 10.56
#